data_AF-A0A958DG65-F1
#
_entry.id   AF-A0A958DG65-F1
#
_cell.length_a   1.000
_cell.length_b   1.000
_cell.length_c   1.000
_cell.angle_alpha   90.00
_cell.angle_beta   90.00
_cell.angle_gamma   90.00
#
_symmetry.space_group_name_H-M   'P 1'
#
loop_
_entity.id
_entity.type
_entity.pdbx_description
1 polymer ?
#
loop_
_entity_poly.entity_id
_entity_poly.type
_entity_poly.pdbx_seq_one_letter_code
_entity_poly.pdbx_strand_id
1 'polypeptide(L)'
;VPLTLIFNWWEECHKFAPTLKVLRYHGNRSDRARQLKQFNEHDIVLCSYGVILQDQKALSQQKLTYIILDESQKIKNPQTKTYKAV
;
A
#
# COMPACT_ATOMS: atom_id res chain seq x y z
N VAL A 1 -1.96 -9.02 5.36
CA VAL A 1 -0.55 -8.87 5.79
C VAL A 1 -0.57 -8.25 7.17
N PRO A 2 0.21 -8.76 8.14
CA PRO A 2 0.26 -8.16 9.45
C PRO A 2 0.77 -6.72 9.36
N LEU A 3 0.22 -5.83 10.17
CA LEU A 3 0.64 -4.43 10.31
C LEU A 3 2.15 -4.28 10.55
N THR A 4 2.78 -5.31 11.11
CA THR A 4 4.21 -5.40 11.39
C THR A 4 5.09 -5.16 10.16
N LEU A 5 4.70 -5.67 8.99
CA LEU A 5 5.53 -5.54 7.77
C LEU A 5 5.52 -4.11 7.23
N ILE A 6 4.35 -3.45 7.28
CA ILE A 6 4.20 -2.04 6.90
C ILE A 6 5.03 -1.15 7.82
N PHE A 7 5.03 -1.45 9.12
CA PHE A 7 5.83 -0.71 10.08
C PHE A 7 7.33 -0.88 9.81
N ASN A 8 7.80 -2.10 9.53
CA ASN A 8 9.19 -2.36 9.19
C ASN A 8 9.64 -1.60 7.94
N TRP A 9 8.87 -1.66 6.85
CA TRP A 9 9.17 -0.88 5.64
C TRP A 9 9.18 0.62 5.89
N TRP A 10 8.29 1.11 6.75
CA TRP A 10 8.26 2.52 7.12
C TRP A 10 9.54 2.95 7.84
N GLU A 11 10.00 2.17 8.83
CA GLU A 11 11.27 2.39 9.53
C GLU A 11 12.47 2.33 8.58
N GLU A 12 12.51 1.34 7.68
CA GLU A 12 13.59 1.21 6.71
C GLU A 12 13.64 2.39 5.73
N CYS A 13 12.51 2.86 5.23
CA CYS A 13 12.47 4.06 4.41
C CYS A 13 12.99 5.29 5.17
N HIS A 14 12.63 5.46 6.44
CA HIS A 14 13.12 6.59 7.25
C HIS A 14 14.63 6.48 7.53
N LYS A 15 15.14 5.26 7.69
CA LYS A 15 16.56 5.01 7.93
C LYS A 15 17.43 5.20 6.69
N PHE A 16 17.00 4.63 5.56
CA PHE A 16 17.83 4.52 4.36
C PHE A 16 17.51 5.56 3.28
N ALA A 17 16.30 6.10 3.27
CA ALA A 17 15.84 7.09 2.29
C ALA A 17 14.99 8.19 2.95
N PRO A 18 15.54 8.94 3.93
CA PRO A 18 14.79 9.90 4.75
C PRO A 18 14.18 11.07 3.97
N THR A 19 14.62 11.30 2.73
CA THR A 19 14.10 12.36 1.87
C THR A 19 12.80 11.98 1.18
N LEU A 20 12.43 10.70 1.15
CA LEU A 20 11.21 10.22 0.51
C LEU A 20 10.01 10.44 1.43
N LYS A 21 8.93 10.99 0.86
CA LYS A 21 7.65 11.11 1.55
C LYS A 21 6.92 9.78 1.50
N VAL A 22 6.79 9.13 2.66
CA VAL A 22 6.14 7.82 2.79
C VAL A 22 4.76 7.95 3.42
N LEU A 23 3.72 7.62 2.67
CA LEU A 23 2.35 7.51 3.16
C LEU A 23 2.11 6.09 3.66
N ARG A 24 1.75 5.93 4.93
CA ARG A 24 1.16 4.67 5.41
C ARG A 24 -0.35 4.72 5.15
N TYR A 25 -0.82 4.01 4.13
CA TYR A 25 -2.23 3.92 3.78
C TYR A 25 -2.92 2.83 4.62
N HIS A 26 -3.41 3.23 5.79
CA HIS A 26 -3.97 2.35 6.82
C HIS A 26 -5.02 3.08 7.67
N GLY A 27 -5.71 2.32 8.53
CA GLY A 27 -6.74 2.85 9.42
C GLY A 27 -8.15 2.50 8.92
N ASN A 28 -9.15 3.12 9.53
CA ASN A 28 -10.54 2.89 9.15
C ASN A 28 -10.86 3.56 7.80
N ARG A 29 -12.08 3.38 7.29
CA ARG A 29 -12.47 3.92 5.97
C ARG A 29 -12.38 5.45 5.89
N SER A 30 -12.65 6.16 6.99
CA SER A 30 -12.54 7.62 7.04
C SER A 30 -11.07 8.07 6.97
N ASP A 31 -10.19 7.40 7.73
CA ASP A 31 -8.75 7.68 7.68
C ASP A 31 -8.19 7.51 6.27
N ARG A 32 -8.54 6.39 5.61
CA ARG A 32 -8.10 6.07 4.26
C ARG A 32 -8.67 7.02 3.21
N ALA A 33 -9.92 7.46 3.36
CA ALA A 33 -10.49 8.47 2.49
C ALA A 33 -9.74 9.81 2.57
N ARG A 34 -9.28 10.21 3.77
CA ARG A 34 -8.41 11.39 3.94
C ARG A 34 -7.03 11.15 3.34
N GLN A 35 -6.42 9.99 3.57
CA GLN A 35 -5.11 9.64 3.02
C GLN A 35 -5.12 9.59 1.50
N LEU A 36 -6.22 9.17 0.88
CA LEU A 36 -6.36 9.12 -0.57
C LEU A 36 -6.28 10.52 -1.21
N LYS A 37 -6.72 11.58 -0.51
CA LYS A 37 -6.64 12.96 -1.02
C LYS A 37 -5.19 13.44 -1.15
N GLN A 38 -4.31 12.97 -0.29
CA GLN A 38 -2.88 13.29 -0.28
C GLN A 38 -2.02 12.21 -0.96
N PHE A 39 -2.65 11.23 -1.64
CA PHE A 39 -1.95 10.06 -2.21
C PHE A 39 -0.85 10.48 -3.18
N ASN A 40 -1.13 11.45 -4.06
CA ASN A 40 -0.20 11.95 -5.08
C ASN A 40 0.85 12.93 -4.54
N GLU A 41 0.81 13.28 -3.25
CA GLU A 41 1.79 14.15 -2.60
C GLU A 41 2.97 13.36 -1.98
N HIS A 42 2.92 12.03 -2.06
CA HIS A 42 3.88 11.11 -1.47
C HIS A 42 4.59 10.29 -2.55
N ASP A 43 5.86 10.00 -2.31
CA ASP A 43 6.71 9.22 -3.22
C ASP A 43 6.43 7.72 -3.09
N ILE A 44 6.14 7.26 -1.88
CA ILE A 44 5.88 5.85 -1.56
C ILE A 44 4.57 5.75 -0.79
N VAL A 45 3.72 4.79 -1.17
CA VAL A 45 2.53 4.41 -0.42
C VAL A 45 2.63 2.97 0.06
N LEU A 46 2.66 2.79 1.38
CA LEU A 46 2.69 1.49 2.02
C LEU A 46 1.28 1.08 2.44
N CYS A 47 0.81 -0.07 1.95
CA CYS A 47 -0.50 -0.62 2.29
C CYS A 47 -0.46 -2.15 2.41
N SER A 48 -1.49 -2.74 3.00
CA SER A 48 -1.60 -4.21 3.11
C SER A 48 -2.46 -4.78 1.98
N TYR A 49 -2.24 -6.05 1.64
CA TYR A 49 -3.13 -6.76 0.70
C TYR A 49 -4.62 -6.70 1.09
N GLY A 50 -4.95 -6.66 2.38
CA GLY A 50 -6.33 -6.53 2.84
C GLY A 50 -6.93 -5.18 2.50
N VAL A 51 -6.13 -4.11 2.57
CA VAL A 51 -6.55 -2.76 2.19
C VAL A 51 -6.67 -2.63 0.67
N ILE A 52 -5.73 -3.21 -0.09
CA ILE A 52 -5.81 -3.25 -1.57
C ILE A 52 -7.13 -3.87 -2.01
N LEU A 53 -7.51 -5.01 -1.42
CA LEU A 53 -8.80 -5.66 -1.71
C LEU A 53 -10.02 -4.78 -1.42
N GLN A 54 -10.02 -4.09 -0.28
CA GLN A 54 -11.14 -3.25 0.14
C GLN A 54 -11.27 -1.99 -0.73
N ASP A 55 -10.14 -1.41 -1.10
CA ASP A 55 -10.06 -0.09 -1.73
C ASP A 55 -9.62 -0.19 -3.21
N GLN A 56 -9.69 -1.38 -3.82
CA GLN A 56 -9.19 -1.67 -5.18
C GLN A 56 -9.66 -0.64 -6.22
N LYS A 57 -10.92 -0.19 -6.13
CA LYS A 57 -11.53 0.75 -7.07
C LYS A 57 -10.97 2.17 -6.91
N ALA A 58 -10.62 2.56 -5.69
CA ALA A 58 -10.06 3.87 -5.40
C ALA A 58 -8.57 3.91 -5.74
N LEU A 59 -7.86 2.82 -5.46
CA LEU A 59 -6.43 2.67 -5.75
C LEU A 59 -6.16 2.52 -7.25
N SER A 60 -7.03 1.82 -8.00
CA SER A 60 -6.88 1.67 -9.46
C SER A 60 -7.06 2.97 -10.24
N GLN A 61 -7.60 4.01 -9.61
CA GLN A 61 -7.71 5.35 -10.19
C GLN A 61 -6.45 6.19 -9.97
N GLN A 62 -5.54 5.77 -9.09
CA GLN A 62 -4.27 6.45 -8.87
C GLN A 62 -3.25 6.03 -9.91
N LYS A 63 -2.41 6.96 -10.35
CA LYS A 63 -1.31 6.66 -11.27
C LYS A 63 -0.10 6.23 -10.45
N LEU A 64 0.32 4.98 -10.64
CA LEU A 64 1.51 4.41 -10.01
C LEU A 64 2.54 4.09 -11.09
N THR A 65 3.80 4.47 -10.84
CA THR A 65 4.92 4.10 -11.72
C THR A 65 5.36 2.67 -11.46
N TYR A 66 5.33 2.24 -10.20
CA TYR A 66 5.76 0.93 -9.77
C TYR A 66 4.81 0.35 -8.71
N ILE A 67 4.67 -0.97 -8.73
CA ILE A 67 4.00 -1.76 -7.69
C ILE A 67 5.02 -2.79 -7.21
N ILE A 68 5.34 -2.76 -5.92
CA ILE A 68 6.27 -3.70 -5.29
C ILE A 68 5.46 -4.60 -4.35
N LEU A 69 5.56 -5.90 -4.57
CA LEU A 69 4.82 -6.91 -3.83
C LEU A 69 5.78 -7.67 -2.93
N ASP A 70 5.79 -7.28 -1.66
CA ASP A 70 6.56 -8.00 -0.65
C ASP A 70 5.85 -9.31 -0.28
N GLU A 71 6.62 -10.35 0.01
CA GLU A 71 6.11 -11.69 0.32
C GLU A 71 5.19 -12.24 -0.79
N SER A 72 5.61 -12.08 -2.06
CA SER A 72 4.82 -12.38 -3.26
C SER A 72 4.31 -13.81 -3.34
N GLN A 73 4.85 -14.74 -2.53
CA GLN A 73 4.26 -16.07 -2.35
C GLN A 73 2.79 -16.04 -1.88
N LYS A 74 2.37 -14.97 -1.20
CA LYS A 74 0.97 -14.76 -0.77
C LYS A 74 0.01 -14.49 -1.93
N ILE A 75 0.51 -14.17 -3.12
CA ILE A 75 -0.26 -13.88 -4.34
C ILE A 75 0.01 -14.94 -5.42
N LYS A 76 0.36 -16.18 -5.06
CA LYS A 76 0.66 -17.23 -6.04
C LYS A 76 -0.56 -17.86 -6.71
N ASN A 77 -1.76 -17.71 -6.15
CA ASN A 77 -2.96 -18.33 -6.69
C ASN A 77 -3.76 -17.33 -7.56
N PRO A 78 -3.81 -17.53 -8.90
CA PRO A 78 -4.50 -16.64 -9.84
C PRO A 78 -6.01 -16.50 -9.60
N GLN A 79 -6.60 -17.47 -8.89
CA GLN A 79 -8.04 -17.48 -8.60
C GLN A 79 -8.41 -16.58 -7.41
N THR A 80 -7.43 -16.14 -6.61
CA THR A 80 -7.70 -15.35 -5.41
C THR A 80 -8.12 -13.92 -5.74
N LYS A 81 -9.00 -13.34 -4.91
CA LYS A 81 -9.40 -11.94 -5.04
C LYS A 81 -8.20 -11.00 -4.95
N THR A 82 -7.19 -11.36 -4.14
CA THR A 82 -5.97 -10.55 -3.97
C THR A 82 -5.17 -10.50 -5.25
N TYR A 83 -5.03 -11.63 -5.95
CA TYR A 83 -4.33 -11.68 -7.24
C TYR A 83 -4.99 -10.79 -8.29
N LYS A 84 -6.32 -10.74 -8.33
CA LYS A 84 -7.07 -9.94 -9.30
C LYS A 84 -7.11 -8.44 -8.99
N ALA A 85 -6.81 -8.06 -7.75
CA ALA A 85 -6.91 -6.69 -7.25
C ALA A 85 -5.59 -5.91 -7.32
N VAL A 86 -4.49 -6.62 -7.58
CA VAL A 86 -3.12 -6.09 -7.67
C VAL A 86 -2.74 -5.88 -9.12
#